data_AF-A0A7X7B512-F1
#
_entry.id   AF-A0A7X7B512-F1
#
_cell.length_a   1.000
_cell.length_b   1.000
_cell.length_c   1.000
_cell.angle_alpha   90.00
_cell.angle_beta   90.00
_cell.angle_gamma   90.00
#
_symmetry.space_group_name_H-M   'P 1'
#
loop_
_entity.id
_entity.type
_entity.pdbx_description
1 polymer ?
#
loop_
_entity_poly.entity_id
_entity_poly.type
_entity_poly.pdbx_seq_one_letter_code
_entity_poly.pdbx_strand_id
1 'polypeptide(L)'
;MTGSIADKEIANVLLNQHKLSATSLTNLILESSNQDLRNDATSILNRTFKHQKQIFDLMAQKGWYQVQGASQQQISQAQQEMGKIQQSFMM
;
A
#
# COMPACT_ATOMS: atom_id res chain seq x y z
N MET A 1 24.54 -8.69 25.09
CA MET A 1 24.22 -9.44 23.86
C MET A 1 23.47 -8.49 22.94
N THR A 2 24.15 -7.86 21.98
CA THR A 2 23.47 -7.02 20.97
C THR A 2 22.89 -7.96 19.92
N GLY A 3 21.62 -8.34 20.07
CA GLY A 3 20.92 -9.13 19.06
C GLY A 3 20.86 -8.34 17.76
N SER A 4 21.56 -8.80 16.73
CA SER A 4 21.42 -8.24 15.39
C SER A 4 19.98 -8.46 14.94
N ILE A 5 19.27 -7.38 14.61
CA ILE A 5 17.94 -7.48 14.01
C ILE A 5 18.11 -8.18 12.65
N ALA A 6 17.27 -9.17 12.35
CA ALA A 6 17.34 -9.86 11.08
C ALA A 6 16.82 -8.97 9.94
N ASP A 7 17.41 -9.05 8.74
CA ASP A 7 16.95 -8.29 7.56
C ASP A 7 15.45 -8.44 7.30
N LYS A 8 14.90 -9.62 7.57
CA LYS A 8 13.45 -9.91 7.46
C LYS A 8 12.63 -9.05 8.42
N GLU A 9 13.09 -8.85 9.65
CA GLU A 9 12.40 -8.03 10.65
C GLU A 9 12.45 -6.56 10.25
N ILE A 10 13.62 -6.08 9.80
CA ILE A 10 13.77 -4.71 9.25
C ILE A 10 12.81 -4.50 8.09
N ALA A 11 12.77 -5.42 7.12
CA ALA A 11 11.88 -5.33 5.98
C ALA A 11 10.39 -5.32 6.39
N ASN A 12 10.00 -6.13 7.39
CA ASN A 12 8.63 -6.11 7.93
C ASN A 12 8.29 -4.79 8.60
N VAL A 13 9.19 -4.22 9.40
CA VAL A 13 9.01 -2.91 10.03
C VAL A 13 8.84 -1.84 8.95
N LEU A 14 9.71 -1.81 7.94
CA LEU A 14 9.62 -0.86 6.83
C LEU A 14 8.32 -1.01 6.05
N LEU A 15 7.90 -2.25 5.74
CA LEU A 15 6.66 -2.53 5.03
C LEU A 15 5.44 -1.96 5.79
N ASN A 16 5.37 -2.20 7.10
CA ASN A 16 4.27 -1.72 7.94
C ASN A 16 4.33 -0.21 8.17
N GLN A 17 5.52 0.36 8.33
CA GLN A 17 5.70 1.81 8.46
C GLN A 17 5.22 2.55 7.22
N HIS A 18 5.47 2.02 6.02
CA HIS A 18 4.96 2.62 4.79
C HIS A 18 3.44 2.52 4.68
N LYS A 19 2.82 1.41 5.12
CA LYS A 19 1.35 1.29 5.19
C LYS A 19 0.76 2.34 6.14
N LEU A 20 1.33 2.48 7.35
CA LEU A 20 0.91 3.49 8.31
C LEU A 20 1.05 4.91 7.73
N SER A 21 2.19 5.20 7.11
CA SER A 21 2.46 6.50 6.48
C SER A 21 1.48 6.81 5.36
N ALA A 22 1.13 5.81 4.54
CA ALA A 22 0.13 5.96 3.49
C ALA A 22 -1.26 6.31 4.06
N THR A 23 -1.67 5.64 5.14
CA THR A 23 -2.92 5.96 5.85
C THR A 23 -2.91 7.40 6.37
N SER A 24 -1.85 7.81 7.08
CA SER A 24 -1.73 9.16 7.62
C SER A 24 -1.73 10.24 6.55
N LEU A 25 -1.00 10.03 5.44
CA LEU A 25 -0.98 10.94 4.29
C LEU A 25 -2.35 11.03 3.61
N THR A 26 -3.08 9.91 3.53
CA THR A 26 -4.43 9.90 2.97
C THR A 26 -5.37 10.77 3.80
N ASN A 27 -5.36 10.62 5.14
CA ASN A 27 -6.17 11.47 6.02
C ASN A 27 -5.79 12.95 5.87
N LEU A 28 -4.49 13.27 5.85
CA LEU A 28 -4.01 14.64 5.62
C LEU A 28 -4.51 15.21 4.29
N ILE A 29 -4.42 14.44 3.20
CA ILE A 29 -4.90 14.86 1.88
C ILE A 29 -6.40 15.13 1.95
N LEU A 30 -7.19 14.22 2.51
CA LEU A 30 -8.65 14.35 2.56
C LEU A 30 -9.09 15.59 3.34
N GLU A 31 -8.44 15.89 4.46
CA GLU A 31 -8.82 16.96 5.39
C GLU A 31 -8.11 18.31 5.13
N SER A 32 -7.14 18.38 4.21
CA SER A 32 -6.43 19.63 3.88
C SER A 32 -7.28 20.56 3.01
N SER A 33 -7.50 21.78 3.48
CA SER A 33 -8.14 22.87 2.72
C SER A 33 -7.16 23.66 1.84
N ASN A 34 -5.85 23.58 2.13
CA ASN A 34 -4.81 24.23 1.33
C ASN A 34 -4.41 23.33 0.15
N GLN A 35 -4.57 23.84 -1.07
CA GLN A 35 -4.35 23.07 -2.29
C GLN A 35 -2.87 22.70 -2.50
N ASP A 36 -1.94 23.59 -2.17
CA ASP A 36 -0.51 23.32 -2.33
C ASP A 36 -0.05 22.22 -1.38
N LEU A 37 -0.46 22.29 -0.11
CA LEU A 37 -0.21 21.24 0.88
C LEU A 37 -0.84 19.91 0.45
N ARG A 38 -2.05 19.94 -0.09
CA ARG A 38 -2.74 18.74 -0.61
C ARG A 38 -1.93 18.12 -1.76
N ASN A 39 -1.42 18.94 -2.67
CA ASN A 39 -0.62 18.48 -3.81
C ASN A 39 0.71 17.87 -3.34
N ASP A 40 1.39 18.52 -2.40
CA ASP A 40 2.65 18.04 -1.82
C ASP A 40 2.45 16.70 -1.10
N ALA A 41 1.44 16.60 -0.23
CA ALA A 41 1.09 15.36 0.45
C ALA A 41 0.75 14.23 -0.53
N THR A 42 0.03 14.53 -1.62
CA THR A 42 -0.27 13.57 -2.69
C THR A 42 1.00 13.08 -3.39
N SER A 43 1.96 13.97 -3.66
CA SER A 43 3.26 13.61 -4.23
C SER A 43 4.08 12.71 -3.28
N ILE A 44 4.04 12.99 -1.97
CA ILE A 44 4.66 12.13 -0.96
C ILE A 44 3.96 10.76 -0.93
N LEU A 45 2.64 10.71 -0.90
CA LEU A 45 1.86 9.46 -0.89
C LEU A 45 2.21 8.55 -2.08
N ASN A 46 2.29 9.13 -3.29
CA ASN A 46 2.68 8.38 -4.49
C ASN A 46 4.09 7.78 -4.39
N ARG A 47 5.04 8.47 -3.75
CA ARG A 47 6.38 7.93 -3.47
C ARG A 47 6.33 6.83 -2.41
N THR A 48 5.54 7.02 -1.35
CA THR A 48 5.31 6.02 -0.30
C THR A 48 4.76 4.72 -0.88
N PHE A 49 3.80 4.77 -1.81
CA PHE A 49 3.31 3.57 -2.51
C PHE A 49 4.40 2.86 -3.32
N LYS A 50 5.22 3.62 -4.07
CA LYS A 50 6.31 3.03 -4.84
C LYS A 50 7.33 2.33 -3.95
N HIS A 51 7.75 2.95 -2.85
CA HIS A 51 8.69 2.35 -1.91
C HIS A 51 8.09 1.12 -1.21
N GLN A 52 6.84 1.20 -0.78
CA GLN A 52 6.15 0.07 -0.16
C GLN A 52 6.11 -1.15 -1.10
N LYS A 53 5.83 -0.92 -2.39
CA LYS A 53 5.84 -1.97 -3.43
C LYS A 53 7.24 -2.57 -3.64
N GLN A 54 8.28 -1.75 -3.67
CA GLN A 54 9.67 -2.24 -3.76
C GLN A 54 10.05 -3.13 -2.57
N ILE A 55 9.66 -2.75 -1.35
CA ILE A 55 9.88 -3.56 -0.14
C ILE A 55 9.11 -4.88 -0.23
N PHE A 56 7.84 -4.82 -0.63
CA PHE A 56 7.00 -6.00 -0.83
C PHE A 56 7.62 -6.99 -1.83
N ASP A 57 8.08 -6.50 -2.98
CA ASP A 57 8.70 -7.32 -4.02
C ASP A 57 10.02 -7.94 -3.56
N LEU A 58 10.86 -7.17 -2.84
CA LEU A 58 12.08 -7.69 -2.22
C LEU A 58 11.77 -8.82 -1.24
N MET A 59 10.76 -8.64 -0.38
CA MET A 59 10.36 -9.66 0.58
C MET A 59 9.79 -10.90 -0.10
N ALA A 60 9.04 -10.75 -1.19
CA ALA A 60 8.55 -11.87 -2.00
C ALA A 60 9.70 -12.64 -2.66
N GLN A 61 10.65 -11.92 -3.28
CA GLN A 61 11.84 -12.52 -3.92
C GLN A 61 12.70 -13.31 -2.93
N LYS A 62 12.82 -12.82 -1.69
CA LYS A 62 13.55 -13.50 -0.61
C LYS A 62 12.74 -14.60 0.09
N GLY A 63 11.50 -14.84 -0.33
CA GLY A 63 10.60 -15.83 0.26
C GLY A 63 10.06 -15.46 1.64
N TRP A 64 10.26 -14.21 2.08
CA TRP A 64 9.83 -13.71 3.40
C TRP A 64 8.36 -13.31 3.46
N TYR A 65 7.74 -13.08 2.30
CA TYR A 65 6.33 -12.73 2.18
C TYR A 65 5.71 -13.59 1.07
N GLN A 66 4.87 -14.55 1.47
CA GLN A 66 4.19 -15.45 0.54
C GLN A 66 2.83 -14.87 0.19
N VAL A 67 2.52 -14.83 -1.11
CA VAL A 67 1.25 -14.33 -1.63
C VAL A 67 0.63 -15.46 -2.43
N GLN A 68 -0.65 -15.75 -2.18
CA GLN A 68 -1.38 -16.68 -3.03
C GLN A 68 -1.73 -15.98 -4.33
N GLY A 69 -1.34 -16.58 -5.46
CA GLY A 69 -1.81 -16.12 -6.77
C GLY A 69 -3.32 -16.22 -6.86
N ALA A 70 -3.95 -15.24 -7.50
CA ALA A 70 -5.39 -15.28 -7.76
C ALA A 70 -5.68 -16.18 -8.97
N SER A 71 -6.72 -17.02 -8.89
CA SER A 71 -7.24 -17.76 -10.04
C SER A 71 -7.94 -16.82 -11.02
N GLN A 72 -8.09 -17.24 -12.28
CA GLN A 72 -8.82 -16.46 -13.28
C GLN A 72 -10.27 -16.17 -12.84
N GLN A 73 -10.90 -17.13 -12.16
CA GLN A 73 -12.24 -16.94 -11.60
C GLN A 73 -12.27 -15.86 -10.52
N GLN A 74 -11.28 -15.83 -9.62
CA GLN A 74 -11.17 -14.79 -8.58
C GLN A 74 -10.94 -13.41 -9.18
N ILE A 75 -10.14 -13.33 -10.26
CA ILE A 75 -9.92 -12.09 -11.00
C ILE A 75 -11.22 -11.60 -11.63
N SER A 76 -11.94 -12.47 -12.35
CA SER A 76 -13.22 -12.11 -12.98
C SER A 76 -14.26 -11.67 -11.94
N GLN A 77 -14.31 -12.34 -10.78
CA GLN A 77 -15.20 -11.97 -9.69
C GLN A 77 -14.84 -10.58 -9.12
N ALA A 78 -13.55 -10.32 -8.87
CA ALA A 78 -13.11 -9.02 -8.36
C ALA A 78 -13.45 -7.88 -9.34
N GLN A 79 -13.27 -8.09 -10.65
CA GLN A 79 -13.65 -7.11 -11.67
C GLN A 79 -15.16 -6.82 -11.66
N GLN A 80 -15.99 -7.85 -11.52
CA GLN A 80 -17.45 -7.69 -11.43
C GLN A 80 -17.85 -6.89 -10.18
N GLU A 81 -17.27 -7.19 -9.02
CA GLU A 81 -17.55 -6.46 -7.77
C GLU A 81 -17.11 -5.00 -7.86
N MET A 82 -15.97 -4.70 -8.50
CA MET A 82 -15.56 -3.32 -8.76
C MET A 82 -16.58 -2.56 -9.61
N GLY A 83 -17.16 -3.20 -10.63
CA GLY A 83 -18.22 -2.60 -11.44
C GLY A 83 -19.48 -2.27 -10.63
N LYS A 84 -19.89 -3.15 -9.71
CA LYS A 84 -21.03 -2.91 -8.81
C LYS A 84 -20.77 -1.74 -7.85
N ILE A 85 -19.57 -1.69 -7.27
CA ILE A 85 -19.17 -0.58 -6.39
C ILE A 85 -19.25 0.74 -7.15
N GLN A 86 -18.71 0.81 -8.37
CA GLN A 86 -18.78 2.00 -9.21
C GLN A 86 -20.24 2.44 -9.48
N GLN A 87 -21.12 1.50 -9.81
CA GLN A 87 -22.55 1.79 -10.02
C GLN A 87 -23.23 2.32 -8.75
N SER A 88 -22.91 1.78 -7.57
CA SER A 88 -23.48 2.25 -6.31
C SER A 88 -23.10 3.69 -5.96
N PHE A 89 -21.93 4.17 -6.42
CA PHE A 89 -21.52 5.57 -6.25
C PHE A 89 -22.16 6.52 -7.27
N MET A 90 -22.77 5.99 -8.33
CA MET A 90 -23.43 6.77 -9.39
C MET A 90 -24.95 6.93 -9.18
N MET A 91 -25.54 6.25 -8.20
CA MET A 91 -26.94 6.40 -7.77
C MET A 91 -27.04 7.31 -6.54
#